data_AF-A0A536TL75-F1
#
_entry.id   AF-A0A536TL75-F1
#
_cell.length_a   1.000
_cell.length_b   1.000
_cell.length_c   1.000
_cell.angle_alpha   90.00
_cell.angle_beta   90.00
_cell.angle_gamma   90.00
#
_symmetry.space_group_name_H-M   'P 1'
#
loop_
_entity.id
_entity.type
_entity.pdbx_description
1 polymer ?
#
loop_
_entity_poly.entity_id
_entity_poly.type
_entity_poly.pdbx_seq_one_letter_code
_entity_poly.pdbx_strand_id
1 'polypeptide(L)' 'MDLSVVKNTSLNERVRLQFRAEFFNALNHTNFGPPNPIVFSGTAVSPSAGLITTTATTSRQIQLGLKLIY' A
#
# COMPACT_ATOMS: atom_id res chain seq x y z
N MET A 1 -3.94 6.03 2.56
CA MET A 1 -3.08 7.08 3.15
C MET A 1 -1.68 6.52 3.25
N ASP A 2 -0.70 7.27 2.79
CA ASP A 2 0.70 6.84 2.80
C ASP A 2 1.49 7.77 3.73
N LEU A 3 2.46 7.20 4.45
CA LEU A 3 3.23 7.90 5.47
C LEU A 3 4.71 7.62 5.26
N SER A 4 5.53 8.68 5.28
CA SER A 4 6.99 8.57 5.24
C SER A 4 7.59 9.31 6.43
N VAL A 5 8.49 8.64 7.14
CA VAL A 5 9.23 9.18 8.28
C VAL A 5 10.71 9.02 8.00
N VAL A 6 11.45 10.13 8.08
CA VAL A 6 12.90 10.15 7.92
C VAL A 6 13.54 10.75 9.17
N LYS A 7 14.51 10.04 9.74
CA LYS A 7 15.31 10.53 10.86
C LYS A 7 16.79 10.49 10.52
N ASN A 8 17.44 11.63 10.68
CA ASN A 8 18.90 11.74 10.58
C ASN A 8 19.49 11.79 11.99
N THR A 9 20.47 10.93 12.24
CA THR A 9 21.23 10.87 13.49
C THR A 9 22.69 11.16 13.16
N SER A 10 23.23 12.25 13.70
CA SER A 10 24.67 12.53 13.59
C SER A 10 25.44 11.59 14.50
N LEU A 11 26.38 10.83 13.93
CA LEU A 11 27.25 9.94 14.71
C LEU A 11 28.53 10.67 15.14
N ASN A 12 29.09 11.51 14.26
CA ASN A 12 30.18 12.45 14.54
C ASN A 12 30.10 13.64 13.56
N GLU A 13 31.13 14.49 13.45
CA GLU A 13 31.06 15.70 12.60
C GLU A 13 30.99 15.39 11.09
N ARG A 14 31.42 14.20 10.66
CA ARG A 14 31.49 13.81 9.23
C ARG A 14 30.47 12.73 8.86
N VAL A 15 30.08 11.89 9.82
CA VAL A 15 29.25 10.71 9.60
C VAL A 15 27.84 10.93 10.13
N ARG A 16 26.86 10.68 9.27
CA ARG A 16 25.43 10.72 9.60
C ARG A 16 24.76 9.40 9.21
N LEU A 17 23.86 8.95 10.06
CA LEU A 17 23.00 7.79 9.82
C LEU A 17 21.58 8.27 9.52
N GLN A 18 21.05 7.92 8.35
CA GLN A 18 19.67 8.19 7.99
C GLN A 18 18.85 6.91 8.09
N PHE A 19 17.82 6.94 8.92
CA PHE A 19 16.78 5.92 8.97
C PHE A 19 15.53 6.43 8.25
N ARG A 20 14.94 5.59 7.41
CA ARG A 20 13.70 5.87 6.70
C ARG A 20 12.70 4.74 6.96
N ALA A 21 11.46 5.12 7.27
CA ALA A 21 10.33 4.21 7.35
C ALA A 21 9.22 4.72 6.42
N GLU A 22 8.78 3.87 5.49
CA GLU A 22 7.70 4.17 4.55
C GLU A 22 6.57 3.17 4.77
N PHE A 23 5.36 3.70 4.94
CA PHE A 23 4.13 2.94 5.15
C PHE A 23 3.17 3.28 4.02
N PHE A 24 2.95 2.33 3.11
CA PHE A 24 1.90 2.41 2.11
C PHE A 24 0.63 1.80 2.70
N ASN A 25 -0.51 2.48 2.51
CA ASN A 25 -1.75 2.15 3.20
C ASN A 25 -1.54 2.04 4.73
N ALA A 26 -1.03 3.11 5.35
CA ALA A 26 -0.68 3.16 6.77
C ALA A 26 -1.85 2.78 7.70
N LEU A 27 -3.08 3.18 7.36
CA LEU A 27 -4.28 2.81 8.12
C LEU A 27 -4.81 1.40 7.81
N ASN A 28 -4.23 0.71 6.82
CA ASN A 28 -4.72 -0.56 6.29
C ASN A 28 -6.21 -0.52 5.91
N HIS A 29 -6.65 0.58 5.29
CA HIS A 29 -8.01 0.71 4.81
C HIS A 29 -8.17 -0.07 3.50
N THR A 30 -9.16 -0.96 3.45
CA THR A 30 -9.46 -1.75 2.26
C THR A 30 -10.33 -0.93 1.31
N ASN A 31 -9.78 -0.62 0.14
CA ASN A 31 -10.56 -0.08 -0.97
C ASN A 31 -11.01 -1.25 -1.85
N PHE A 32 -12.30 -1.53 -1.88
CA PHE A 32 -12.86 -2.57 -2.72
C PHE A 32 -12.75 -2.19 -4.20
N GLY A 33 -12.46 -3.20 -5.05
CA GLY A 33 -12.49 -3.04 -6.50
C GLY A 33 -13.92 -2.85 -7.01
N PRO A 34 -14.08 -2.51 -8.30
CA PRO A 34 -15.40 -2.44 -8.89
C PRO A 34 -16.10 -3.81 -8.83
N PRO A 35 -17.43 -3.84 -8.65
CA PRO A 35 -18.19 -5.07 -8.73
C PRO A 35 -18.09 -5.68 -10.13
N ASN A 36 -18.26 -7.00 -10.23
CA ASN A 36 -18.23 -7.72 -11.50
C ASN A 36 -19.27 -7.12 -12.48
N PRO A 37 -18.82 -6.56 -13.62
CA PRO A 37 -19.69 -5.88 -14.57
C PRO A 37 -20.49 -6.84 -15.46
N ILE A 38 -20.19 -8.14 -15.43
CA ILE A 38 -20.87 -9.14 -16.25
C ILE A 38 -22.22 -9.50 -15.61
N VAL A 39 -23.28 -8.86 -16.11
CA VAL A 39 -24.65 -9.03 -15.59
C VAL A 39 -25.33 -10.27 -16.16
N PHE A 40 -25.03 -10.66 -17.41
CA PHE A 40 -25.65 -11.79 -18.09
C PHE A 40 -24.60 -12.80 -18.56
N SER A 41 -24.96 -14.08 -18.49
CA SER A 41 -24.21 -15.20 -19.08
C SER A 41 -25.15 -15.94 -20.01
N GLY A 42 -25.07 -15.61 -21.31
CA GLY A 42 -26.07 -16.05 -22.29
C GLY A 42 -27.43 -15.38 -22.04
N THR A 43 -28.49 -16.19 -21.92
CA THR A 43 -29.86 -15.72 -21.62
C THR A 43 -30.17 -15.59 -20.14
N ALA A 44 -29.28 -16.05 -19.25
CA ALA A 44 -29.49 -16.05 -17.81
C ALA A 44 -28.71 -14.90 -17.12
N VAL A 45 -29.21 -14.47 -15.96
CA VAL A 45 -28.47 -13.56 -15.08
C VAL A 45 -27.24 -14.28 -14.54
N SER A 46 -26.09 -13.62 -14.59
CA SER A 46 -24.85 -14.18 -14.06
C SER A 46 -24.93 -14.29 -12.53
N PRO A 47 -24.62 -15.46 -11.92
CA PRO A 47 -24.63 -15.61 -10.47
C PRO A 47 -23.51 -14.80 -9.79
N SER A 48 -22.54 -14.31 -10.57
CA SER A 48 -21.46 -13.47 -10.09
C SER A 48 -21.65 -11.98 -10.39
N ALA A 49 -22.80 -11.60 -10.98
CA ALA A 49 -23.12 -10.20 -11.24
C ALA A 49 -23.10 -9.40 -9.94
N GLY A 50 -22.40 -8.26 -9.94
CA GLY A 50 -22.34 -7.40 -8.75
C GLY A 50 -21.39 -7.86 -7.64
N LEU A 51 -20.82 -9.08 -7.72
CA LEU A 51 -19.87 -9.56 -6.71
C LEU A 51 -18.55 -8.80 -6.82
N ILE A 52 -18.01 -8.38 -5.67
CA ILE A 52 -16.67 -7.81 -5.56
C ILE A 52 -15.73 -8.91 -5.08
N THR A 53 -14.72 -9.23 -5.88
CA THR A 53 -13.73 -10.28 -5.56
C THR A 53 -12.31 -9.73 -5.46
N THR A 54 -12.12 -8.42 -5.62
CA THR A 54 -10.82 -7.76 -5.67
C THR A 54 -10.78 -6.49 -4.82
N THR A 55 -9.58 -6.02 -4.52
CA THR A 55 -9.32 -4.70 -3.95
C THR A 55 -8.71 -3.79 -5.02
N ALA A 56 -9.03 -2.50 -4.96
CA ALA A 56 -8.49 -1.49 -5.89
C ALA A 56 -7.03 -1.13 -5.59
N THR A 57 -6.57 -1.38 -4.35
CA THR A 57 -5.20 -1.10 -3.89
C THR A 57 -4.64 -2.30 -3.13
N THR A 58 -3.31 -2.31 -2.95
CA THR A 58 -2.63 -3.28 -2.09
C THR A 58 -2.95 -3.06 -0.61
N SER A 59 -2.78 -4.11 0.19
CA SER A 59 -2.79 -4.04 1.66
C SER A 59 -1.60 -3.24 2.19
N ARG A 60 -1.57 -2.96 3.50
CA ARG A 60 -0.46 -2.25 4.15
C ARG A 60 0.89 -2.86 3.78
N GLN A 61 1.80 -2.00 3.33
CA GLN A 61 3.21 -2.33 3.12
C GLN A 61 4.08 -1.43 3.99
N ILE A 62 5.07 -2.02 4.65
CA ILE A 62 6.03 -1.30 5.49
C ILE A 62 7.41 -1.56 4.93
N GLN A 63 8.14 -0.48 4.64
CA GLN A 63 9.49 -0.53 4.10
C GLN A 63 10.42 0.24 5.03
N LEU A 64 11.54 -0.38 5.38
CA LEU A 64 12.55 0.20 6.26
C LEU A 64 13.87 0.30 5.50
N GLY A 65 14.51 1.46 5.62
CA GLY A 65 15.78 1.77 4.98
C GLY A 65 16.76 2.38 5.96
N LEU A 66 18.02 1.98 5.85
CA LEU A 66 19.13 2.56 6.61
C LEU A 66 20.23 2.98 5.64
N LYS A 67 20.69 4.22 5.76
CA LYS A 67 21.75 4.79 4.93
C LYS A 67 22.83 5.43 5.80
N LEU A 68 24.07 5.00 5.63
CA LEU A 68 25.23 5.66 6.20
C LEU A 68 25.74 6.73 5.21
N ILE A 69 26.03 7.92 5.72
CA ILE A 69 26.55 9.06 4.98
C ILE A 69 27.86 9.46 5.66
N TYR A 70 28.94 9.62 4.91
CA TYR A 70 30.29 9.88 5.39
C TYR A 70 31.03 10.88 4.50
#